data_AF-A0A9E4QY54-F1
#
_entry.id   AF-A0A9E4QY54-F1
#
_cell.length_a   1.000
_cell.length_b   1.000
_cell.length_c   1.000
_cell.angle_alpha   90.00
_cell.angle_beta   90.00
_cell.angle_gamma   90.00
#
_symmetry.space_group_name_H-M   'P 1'
#
loop_
_entity.id
_entity.type
_entity.pdbx_description
1 polymer ?
#
loop_
_entity_poly.entity_id
_entity_poly.type
_entity_poly.pdbx_seq_one_letter_code
_entity_poly.pdbx_strand_id
1 'polypeptide(L)'
;MYSFKGKKGIAILVPMVALILMVVIVKPAYADQLSPGDFTDDATLINFNDAPDGPIEDTYFHDGVTFVDMYGGTKSDTGTGTSNPAACNFPSDGSGSFPPGELLFDPPVVRAGFFITTIDSDDTFVAAFFMGGIQLGSETIDTGGGFAGGSFAGVEFGSPFDRLLIDPADTALGAFCMDDLRFDEAAVTNVAPDCTKVVPSAGELSSTNHKMQSISLSGATDVDGDSISYTIDSIFQDEEVGGDPDGEGVGTDIARVRAERSSKGDGRVYVISYTASDDKGGKCSSSVSVGVPHDKSGGPAVNNGAIFDSTGD
;
A
#
# COMPACT_ATOMS: atom_id res chain seq x y z
N MET A 1 -44.10 -39.90 51.33
CA MET A 1 -42.64 -39.71 51.54
C MET A 1 -41.97 -39.89 50.19
N TYR A 2 -41.31 -38.95 49.53
CA TYR A 2 -40.75 -37.65 49.89
C TYR A 2 -40.81 -36.74 48.64
N SER A 3 -41.07 -35.46 48.85
CA SER A 3 -41.00 -34.39 47.85
C SER A 3 -39.53 -34.11 47.50
N PHE A 4 -39.19 -34.01 46.20
CA PHE A 4 -37.91 -33.47 45.74
C PHE A 4 -38.12 -32.13 45.04
N LYS A 5 -37.63 -31.08 45.70
CA LYS A 5 -37.53 -29.70 45.20
C LYS A 5 -36.59 -29.65 44.00
N GLY A 6 -37.06 -29.11 42.87
CA GLY A 6 -36.22 -28.74 41.73
C GLY A 6 -35.32 -27.55 42.08
N LYS A 7 -34.01 -27.75 41.99
CA LYS A 7 -33.01 -26.67 42.02
C LYS A 7 -33.07 -25.89 40.71
N LYS A 8 -33.23 -24.56 40.80
CA LYS A 8 -33.06 -23.64 39.66
C LYS A 8 -31.59 -23.62 39.27
N GLY A 9 -31.26 -24.13 38.08
CA GLY A 9 -29.95 -23.95 37.46
C GLY A 9 -29.87 -22.55 36.87
N ILE A 10 -28.83 -21.81 37.26
CA ILE A 10 -28.44 -20.53 36.66
C ILE A 10 -27.83 -20.85 35.30
N ALA A 11 -28.47 -20.40 34.22
CA ALA A 11 -27.89 -20.46 32.88
C ALA A 11 -26.82 -19.39 32.76
N ILE A 12 -25.55 -19.80 32.69
CA ILE A 12 -24.43 -18.92 32.34
C ILE A 12 -24.49 -18.74 30.83
N LEU A 13 -24.82 -17.52 30.40
CA LEU A 13 -24.76 -17.11 29.00
C LEU A 13 -23.27 -16.93 28.64
N VAL A 14 -22.69 -17.87 27.89
CA VAL A 14 -21.37 -17.68 27.28
C VAL A 14 -21.58 -16.91 25.97
N PRO A 15 -20.96 -15.74 25.76
CA PRO A 15 -21.12 -15.01 24.51
C PRO A 15 -20.45 -15.82 23.40
N MET A 16 -21.25 -16.24 22.43
CA MET A 16 -20.80 -16.90 21.23
C MET A 16 -20.10 -15.85 20.36
N VAL A 17 -18.78 -15.81 20.39
CA VAL A 17 -17.98 -14.98 19.48
C VAL A 17 -18.22 -15.54 18.09
N ALA A 18 -18.98 -14.82 17.28
CA ALA A 18 -19.14 -15.12 15.86
C ALA A 18 -17.81 -14.85 15.17
N LEU A 19 -17.03 -15.90 14.96
CA LEU A 19 -15.88 -15.88 14.08
C LEU A 19 -16.41 -15.64 12.66
N ILE A 20 -16.32 -14.40 12.19
CA ILE A 20 -16.54 -14.07 10.78
C ILE A 20 -15.40 -14.73 10.03
N LEU A 21 -15.64 -15.93 9.53
CA LEU A 21 -14.77 -16.59 8.58
C LEU A 21 -14.90 -15.79 7.28
N MET A 22 -14.02 -14.80 7.09
CA MET A 22 -13.76 -14.27 5.74
C MET A 22 -13.27 -15.46 4.93
N VAL A 23 -14.15 -15.99 4.08
CA VAL A 23 -13.75 -16.89 3.00
C VAL A 23 -12.98 -16.00 2.03
N VAL A 24 -11.68 -15.88 2.26
CA VAL A 24 -10.76 -15.50 1.19
C VAL A 24 -10.87 -16.63 0.19
N ILE A 25 -11.56 -16.37 -0.93
CA ILE A 25 -11.48 -17.23 -2.09
C ILE A 25 -10.04 -17.06 -2.57
N VAL A 26 -9.15 -17.91 -2.07
CA VAL A 26 -7.80 -18.03 -2.62
C VAL A 26 -8.03 -18.56 -4.03
N LYS A 27 -8.01 -17.67 -5.04
CA LYS A 27 -7.85 -18.09 -6.43
C LYS A 27 -6.70 -19.10 -6.45
N PRO A 28 -6.82 -20.25 -7.11
CA PRO A 28 -5.70 -21.18 -7.19
C PRO A 28 -4.49 -20.46 -7.79
N ALA A 29 -3.27 -20.95 -7.52
CA ALA A 29 -1.99 -20.38 -7.95
C ALA A 29 -1.73 -20.45 -9.48
N TYR A 30 -2.79 -20.38 -10.28
CA TYR A 30 -2.77 -20.29 -11.73
C TYR A 30 -2.91 -18.82 -12.13
N ALA A 31 -2.20 -18.42 -13.19
CA ALA A 31 -2.38 -17.10 -13.76
C ALA A 31 -3.64 -17.08 -14.63
N ASP A 32 -4.37 -15.97 -14.66
CA ASP A 32 -5.35 -15.74 -15.71
C ASP A 32 -4.56 -15.30 -16.97
N GLN A 33 -4.65 -16.05 -18.08
CA GLN A 33 -4.00 -15.68 -19.34
C GLN A 33 -4.68 -14.45 -19.94
N LEU A 34 -3.87 -13.48 -20.37
CA LEU A 34 -4.34 -12.21 -20.93
C LEU A 34 -4.12 -12.13 -22.43
N SER A 35 -4.96 -11.32 -23.08
CA SER A 35 -4.76 -10.78 -24.42
C SER A 35 -4.29 -9.32 -24.34
N PRO A 36 -3.72 -8.74 -25.42
CA PRO A 36 -3.25 -7.35 -25.39
C PRO A 36 -4.32 -6.32 -24.99
N GLY A 37 -5.59 -6.59 -25.26
CA GLY A 37 -6.71 -5.70 -24.94
C GLY A 37 -7.21 -5.78 -23.50
N ASP A 38 -6.64 -6.65 -22.67
CA ASP A 38 -7.07 -6.82 -21.26
C ASP A 38 -6.31 -5.87 -20.29
N PHE A 39 -5.23 -5.24 -20.76
CA PHE A 39 -4.47 -4.23 -20.02
C PHE A 39 -5.22 -2.91 -19.92
N THR A 40 -4.90 -2.10 -18.92
CA THR A 40 -5.54 -0.79 -18.75
C THR A 40 -5.06 0.22 -19.80
N ASP A 41 -5.80 1.32 -19.98
CA ASP A 41 -5.43 2.38 -20.92
C ASP A 41 -4.14 3.12 -20.50
N ASP A 42 -3.75 3.03 -19.22
CA ASP A 42 -2.56 3.61 -18.62
C ASP A 42 -1.41 2.60 -18.42
N ALA A 43 -1.54 1.38 -18.95
CA ALA A 43 -0.48 0.39 -18.94
C ALA A 43 0.81 0.94 -19.54
N THR A 44 1.95 0.64 -18.89
CA THR A 44 3.26 0.93 -19.49
C THR A 44 3.47 0.02 -20.69
N LEU A 45 3.99 0.57 -21.80
CA LEU A 45 4.30 -0.16 -23.03
C LEU A 45 5.74 0.10 -23.49
N ILE A 46 6.56 -0.95 -23.55
CA ILE A 46 7.95 -0.92 -24.03
C ILE A 46 8.05 -1.75 -25.31
N ASN A 47 8.39 -1.11 -26.43
CA ASN A 47 8.42 -1.74 -27.77
C ASN A 47 9.84 -2.02 -28.32
N PHE A 48 10.87 -1.85 -27.48
CA PHE A 48 12.29 -2.13 -27.75
C PHE A 48 12.92 -1.61 -29.06
N ASN A 49 12.23 -0.80 -29.86
CA ASN A 49 12.71 -0.33 -31.17
C ASN A 49 14.01 0.47 -31.07
N ASP A 50 14.20 1.17 -29.95
CA ASP A 50 15.37 1.98 -29.64
C ASP A 50 16.29 1.30 -28.61
N ALA A 51 16.11 0.01 -28.33
CA ALA A 51 16.95 -0.72 -27.40
C ALA A 51 18.41 -0.74 -27.88
N PRO A 52 19.39 -0.46 -27.02
CA PRO A 52 20.80 -0.55 -27.38
C PRO A 52 21.19 -2.00 -27.69
N ASP A 53 22.21 -2.16 -28.53
CA ASP A 53 22.84 -3.47 -28.73
C ASP A 53 23.62 -3.87 -27.47
N GLY A 54 23.34 -5.08 -26.94
CA GLY A 54 23.93 -5.58 -25.71
C GLY A 54 22.96 -5.61 -24.52
N PRO A 55 23.47 -5.78 -23.28
CA PRO A 55 22.63 -5.90 -22.09
C PRO A 55 21.72 -4.69 -21.89
N ILE A 56 20.45 -4.94 -21.55
CA ILE A 56 19.45 -3.88 -21.33
C ILE A 56 19.09 -3.66 -19.86
N GLU A 57 19.84 -4.26 -18.93
CA GLU A 57 19.57 -4.32 -17.47
C GLU A 57 18.81 -3.11 -16.92
N ASP A 58 19.46 -1.96 -16.85
CA ASP A 58 18.91 -0.72 -16.26
C ASP A 58 18.32 0.24 -17.31
N THR A 59 18.23 -0.17 -18.58
CA THR A 59 17.86 0.73 -19.69
C THR A 59 16.47 1.33 -19.50
N TYR A 60 15.55 0.57 -18.90
CA TYR A 60 14.14 0.92 -18.71
C TYR A 60 13.76 1.07 -17.23
N PHE A 61 14.73 1.25 -16.34
CA PHE A 61 14.49 1.41 -14.90
C PHE A 61 13.49 2.54 -14.60
N HIS A 62 13.56 3.64 -15.35
CA HIS A 62 12.63 4.77 -15.18
C HIS A 62 11.20 4.49 -15.67
N ASP A 63 11.01 3.45 -16.47
CA ASP A 63 9.69 2.96 -16.89
C ASP A 63 9.11 1.96 -15.88
N GLY A 64 9.84 1.64 -14.80
CA GLY A 64 9.40 0.77 -13.71
C GLY A 64 9.84 -0.69 -13.83
N VAL A 65 10.78 -1.01 -14.72
CA VAL A 65 11.28 -2.38 -14.92
C VAL A 65 12.79 -2.45 -15.14
N THR A 66 13.44 -3.39 -14.47
CA THR A 66 14.83 -3.80 -14.70
C THR A 66 14.84 -5.22 -15.28
N PHE A 67 15.77 -5.48 -16.19
CA PHE A 67 15.89 -6.78 -16.84
C PHE A 67 17.10 -7.56 -16.32
N VAL A 68 16.97 -8.88 -16.21
CA VAL A 68 18.07 -9.80 -15.89
C VAL A 68 18.23 -10.79 -17.05
N ASP A 69 19.48 -10.95 -17.51
CA ASP A 69 19.84 -11.82 -18.63
C ASP A 69 19.12 -11.51 -19.96
N MET A 70 18.84 -10.23 -20.20
CA MET A 70 18.19 -9.74 -21.43
C MET A 70 19.07 -8.75 -22.19
N TYR A 71 18.97 -8.81 -23.51
CA TYR A 71 19.79 -8.08 -24.46
C TYR A 71 18.93 -7.44 -25.56
N GLY A 72 19.28 -6.24 -25.98
CA GLY A 72 18.70 -5.55 -27.12
C GLY A 72 19.52 -5.74 -28.40
N GLY A 73 19.01 -5.19 -29.51
CA GLY A 73 19.70 -5.13 -30.80
C GLY A 73 19.35 -6.24 -31.80
N THR A 74 18.91 -7.41 -31.32
CA THR A 74 18.45 -8.51 -32.18
C THR A 74 17.12 -8.16 -32.83
N LYS A 75 17.00 -8.38 -34.15
CA LYS A 75 15.73 -8.24 -34.85
C LYS A 75 14.98 -9.56 -34.89
N SER A 76 13.74 -9.57 -34.42
CA SER A 76 12.91 -10.77 -34.37
C SER A 76 11.47 -10.45 -34.76
N ASP A 77 10.79 -11.42 -35.40
CA ASP A 77 9.34 -11.37 -35.57
C ASP A 77 8.69 -12.06 -34.38
N THR A 78 8.27 -11.28 -33.40
CA THR A 78 7.57 -11.72 -32.18
C THR A 78 6.07 -11.89 -32.40
N GLY A 79 5.61 -11.85 -33.66
CA GLY A 79 4.22 -12.08 -34.06
C GLY A 79 3.51 -10.89 -34.67
N THR A 80 4.27 -9.90 -35.12
CA THR A 80 3.76 -8.74 -35.85
C THR A 80 3.82 -8.95 -37.37
N GLY A 81 4.44 -10.04 -37.83
CA GLY A 81 4.69 -10.32 -39.25
C GLY A 81 5.87 -9.50 -39.82
N THR A 82 6.61 -8.82 -38.94
CA THR A 82 7.79 -8.02 -39.28
C THR A 82 8.88 -8.21 -38.24
N SER A 83 10.14 -8.27 -38.68
CA SER A 83 11.27 -8.38 -37.76
C SER A 83 11.76 -7.00 -37.30
N ASN A 84 11.47 -6.65 -36.05
CA ASN A 84 11.88 -5.39 -35.40
C ASN A 84 12.88 -5.67 -34.27
N PRO A 85 13.65 -4.66 -33.83
CA PRO A 85 14.47 -4.79 -32.62
C PRO A 85 13.61 -5.26 -31.44
N ALA A 86 14.09 -6.30 -30.76
CA ALA A 86 13.40 -6.99 -29.69
C ALA A 86 14.38 -7.20 -28.51
N ALA A 87 13.83 -7.48 -27.33
CA ALA A 87 14.63 -7.93 -26.19
C ALA A 87 14.73 -9.46 -26.20
N CYS A 88 15.94 -10.01 -26.19
CA CYS A 88 16.18 -11.44 -26.24
C CYS A 88 17.01 -11.90 -25.04
N ASN A 89 16.88 -13.16 -24.63
CA ASN A 89 17.71 -13.72 -23.55
C ASN A 89 19.11 -14.17 -24.02
N PHE A 90 19.60 -13.57 -25.10
CA PHE A 90 20.90 -13.83 -25.68
C PHE A 90 21.43 -12.60 -26.44
N PRO A 91 22.75 -12.42 -26.53
CA PRO A 91 23.37 -11.34 -27.30
C PRO A 91 23.05 -11.43 -28.80
N SER A 92 23.14 -10.29 -29.51
CA SER A 92 22.83 -10.19 -30.94
C SER A 92 23.69 -11.05 -31.88
N ASP A 93 24.86 -11.52 -31.40
CA ASP A 93 25.70 -12.48 -32.12
C ASP A 93 25.27 -13.94 -31.96
N GLY A 94 24.23 -14.21 -31.16
CA GLY A 94 23.69 -15.54 -30.89
C GLY A 94 24.62 -16.44 -30.07
N SER A 95 25.66 -15.87 -29.44
CA SER A 95 26.62 -16.61 -28.62
C SER A 95 26.15 -16.79 -27.18
N GLY A 96 26.80 -17.70 -26.45
CA GLY A 96 26.59 -17.87 -25.01
C GLY A 96 25.57 -18.94 -24.61
N SER A 97 25.07 -18.82 -23.40
CA SER A 97 23.97 -19.60 -22.84
C SER A 97 22.67 -18.81 -22.93
N PHE A 98 21.54 -19.51 -22.92
CA PHE A 98 20.21 -18.90 -22.97
C PHE A 98 19.49 -19.17 -21.63
N PRO A 99 19.85 -18.47 -20.55
CA PRO A 99 19.17 -18.60 -19.27
C PRO A 99 17.73 -18.07 -19.38
N PRO A 100 16.83 -18.42 -18.44
CA PRO A 100 15.56 -17.72 -18.30
C PRO A 100 15.77 -16.21 -18.18
N GLY A 101 14.87 -15.43 -18.78
CA GLY A 101 14.87 -13.99 -18.60
C GLY A 101 14.08 -13.62 -17.33
N GLU A 102 14.48 -12.55 -16.65
CA GLU A 102 13.71 -12.01 -15.54
C GLU A 102 13.39 -10.53 -15.73
N LEU A 103 12.17 -10.18 -15.36
CA LEU A 103 11.67 -8.81 -15.27
C LEU A 103 11.49 -8.50 -13.79
N LEU A 104 12.13 -7.45 -13.31
CA LEU A 104 12.01 -6.95 -11.94
C LEU A 104 11.23 -5.64 -11.98
N PHE A 105 10.06 -5.62 -11.35
CA PHE A 105 9.15 -4.47 -11.36
C PHE A 105 9.27 -3.67 -10.07
N ASP A 106 9.42 -2.36 -10.21
CA ASP A 106 9.34 -1.40 -9.12
C ASP A 106 8.63 -0.13 -9.62
N PRO A 107 7.36 0.12 -9.21
CA PRO A 107 6.60 -0.62 -8.19
C PRO A 107 6.10 -2.01 -8.67
N PRO A 108 5.62 -2.88 -7.76
CA PRO A 108 5.01 -4.17 -8.13
C PRO A 108 3.82 -4.03 -9.06
N VAL A 109 3.58 -5.03 -9.91
CA VAL A 109 2.53 -5.06 -10.94
C VAL A 109 1.50 -6.15 -10.64
N VAL A 110 0.32 -6.07 -11.24
CA VAL A 110 -0.71 -7.13 -11.18
C VAL A 110 -0.87 -7.88 -12.49
N ARG A 111 -0.41 -7.28 -13.59
CA ARG A 111 -0.46 -7.85 -14.93
C ARG A 111 0.83 -7.55 -15.66
N ALA A 112 1.30 -8.52 -16.42
CA ALA A 112 2.40 -8.34 -17.35
C ALA A 112 2.17 -9.21 -18.58
N GLY A 113 2.56 -8.72 -19.74
CA GLY A 113 2.49 -9.49 -20.97
C GLY A 113 3.29 -8.89 -22.10
N PHE A 114 3.66 -9.71 -23.07
CA PHE A 114 4.57 -9.35 -24.15
C PHE A 114 4.31 -10.26 -25.34
N PHE A 115 4.64 -9.76 -26.54
CA PHE A 115 4.76 -10.63 -27.70
C PHE A 115 6.06 -11.40 -27.61
N ILE A 116 6.05 -12.70 -27.92
CA ILE A 116 7.21 -13.58 -27.80
C ILE A 116 7.31 -14.51 -29.01
N THR A 117 8.54 -14.84 -29.37
CA THR A 117 8.87 -15.97 -30.24
C THR A 117 9.97 -16.82 -29.62
N THR A 118 9.84 -18.14 -29.79
CA THR A 118 10.79 -19.17 -29.35
C THR A 118 11.40 -19.88 -30.56
N ILE A 119 12.59 -20.47 -30.38
CA ILE A 119 13.36 -21.08 -31.48
C ILE A 119 12.73 -22.35 -32.07
N ASP A 120 11.95 -23.13 -31.31
CA ASP A 120 11.48 -24.47 -31.70
C ASP A 120 9.96 -24.72 -31.50
N SER A 121 9.12 -23.68 -31.49
CA SER A 121 7.65 -23.78 -31.31
C SER A 121 7.18 -24.34 -29.98
N ASP A 122 8.01 -24.18 -28.97
CA ASP A 122 7.73 -24.59 -27.61
C ASP A 122 6.91 -23.55 -26.86
N ASP A 123 6.17 -24.05 -25.87
CA ASP A 123 5.41 -23.26 -24.91
C ASP A 123 6.35 -22.46 -24.00
N THR A 124 5.87 -21.31 -23.54
CA THR A 124 6.60 -20.47 -22.60
C THR A 124 6.07 -20.66 -21.19
N PHE A 125 6.92 -21.11 -20.27
CA PHE A 125 6.64 -21.10 -18.83
C PHE A 125 6.92 -19.71 -18.25
N VAL A 126 5.95 -19.19 -17.49
CA VAL A 126 6.07 -17.93 -16.77
C VAL A 126 5.75 -18.15 -15.29
N ALA A 127 6.53 -17.53 -14.41
CA ALA A 127 6.30 -17.61 -12.96
C ALA A 127 6.45 -16.24 -12.30
N ALA A 128 5.47 -15.88 -11.47
CA ALA A 128 5.48 -14.62 -10.75
C ALA A 128 5.93 -14.81 -9.30
N PHE A 129 6.71 -13.86 -8.81
CA PHE A 129 7.26 -13.85 -7.46
C PHE A 129 7.00 -12.52 -6.77
N PHE A 130 7.02 -12.55 -5.44
CA PHE A 130 6.94 -11.37 -4.60
C PHE A 130 7.99 -11.43 -3.48
N MET A 131 8.46 -10.28 -3.02
CA MET A 131 9.38 -10.11 -1.89
C MET A 131 10.63 -11.01 -1.97
N GLY A 132 11.32 -10.96 -3.12
CA GLY A 132 12.63 -11.61 -3.25
C GLY A 132 12.60 -13.14 -3.27
N GLY A 133 11.47 -13.76 -3.64
CA GLY A 133 11.46 -15.17 -4.04
C GLY A 133 10.22 -16.00 -3.65
N ILE A 134 9.17 -15.40 -3.09
CA ILE A 134 7.92 -16.12 -2.84
C ILE A 134 7.20 -16.30 -4.17
N GLN A 135 7.18 -17.52 -4.71
CA GLN A 135 6.41 -17.81 -5.93
C GLN A 135 4.91 -17.71 -5.63
N LEU A 136 4.23 -16.81 -6.34
CA LEU A 136 2.78 -16.59 -6.21
C LEU A 136 1.99 -17.55 -7.09
N GLY A 137 2.53 -17.87 -8.26
CA GLY A 137 1.94 -18.78 -9.22
C GLY A 137 2.77 -18.88 -10.48
N SER A 138 2.28 -19.67 -11.43
CA SER A 138 2.92 -19.87 -12.72
C SER A 138 1.92 -20.34 -13.76
N GLU A 139 2.27 -20.17 -15.03
CA GLU A 139 1.47 -20.59 -16.17
C GLU A 139 2.38 -21.10 -17.29
N THR A 140 1.87 -22.00 -18.13
CA THR A 140 2.52 -22.40 -19.38
C THR A 140 1.64 -21.92 -20.52
N ILE A 141 2.21 -21.08 -21.40
CA ILE A 141 1.50 -20.41 -22.47
C ILE A 141 1.93 -21.05 -23.79
N ASP A 142 0.95 -21.53 -24.56
CA ASP A 142 1.17 -22.04 -25.91
C ASP A 142 1.68 -20.89 -26.80
N THR A 143 2.97 -20.94 -27.13
CA THR A 143 3.61 -19.93 -27.96
C THR A 143 3.97 -20.53 -29.30
N GLY A 144 3.29 -20.06 -30.36
CA GLY A 144 3.56 -20.45 -31.74
C GLY A 144 4.96 -20.02 -32.15
N GLY A 145 5.97 -20.86 -31.90
CA GLY A 145 7.36 -20.54 -32.21
C GLY A 145 7.79 -20.95 -33.62
N GLY A 146 9.11 -21.03 -33.82
CA GLY A 146 9.73 -21.19 -35.14
C GLY A 146 9.96 -19.87 -35.87
N PHE A 147 10.02 -18.74 -35.13
CA PHE A 147 10.27 -17.38 -35.66
C PHE A 147 9.33 -16.94 -36.81
N ALA A 148 8.12 -17.51 -36.87
CA ALA A 148 7.10 -17.17 -37.84
C ALA A 148 5.75 -16.97 -37.14
N GLY A 149 5.42 -15.72 -36.81
CA GLY A 149 4.08 -15.35 -36.35
C GLY A 149 3.88 -15.23 -34.84
N GLY A 150 4.86 -15.63 -34.01
CA GLY A 150 4.93 -15.39 -32.56
C GLY A 150 3.63 -15.62 -31.79
N SER A 151 3.58 -15.20 -30.53
CA SER A 151 2.36 -15.26 -29.71
C SER A 151 2.38 -14.21 -28.63
N PHE A 152 1.21 -13.84 -28.13
CA PHE A 152 1.12 -12.97 -26.95
C PHE A 152 1.12 -13.84 -25.69
N ALA A 153 2.08 -13.60 -24.81
CA ALA A 153 2.16 -14.21 -23.49
C ALA A 153 1.82 -13.15 -22.45
N GLY A 154 0.66 -13.28 -21.81
CA GLY A 154 0.22 -12.34 -20.78
C GLY A 154 -0.40 -13.07 -19.59
N VAL A 155 -0.15 -12.53 -18.40
CA VAL A 155 -0.58 -13.11 -17.11
C VAL A 155 -1.12 -12.04 -16.17
N GLU A 156 -2.20 -12.37 -15.48
CA GLU A 156 -2.72 -11.67 -14.30
C GLU A 156 -2.66 -12.60 -13.09
N PHE A 157 -2.19 -12.07 -11.96
CA PHE A 157 -2.23 -12.76 -10.68
C PHE A 157 -3.16 -12.03 -9.70
N GLY A 158 -3.80 -12.79 -8.80
CA GLY A 158 -4.69 -12.20 -7.79
C GLY A 158 -3.99 -11.36 -6.72
N SER A 159 -2.66 -11.39 -6.68
CA SER A 159 -1.80 -10.60 -5.80
C SER A 159 -0.72 -9.90 -6.62
N PRO A 160 -0.26 -8.70 -6.22
CA PRO A 160 0.85 -8.02 -6.86
C PRO A 160 2.13 -8.86 -6.85
N PHE A 161 2.94 -8.75 -7.90
CA PHE A 161 4.23 -9.39 -8.05
C PHE A 161 5.30 -8.36 -8.42
N ASP A 162 6.52 -8.55 -7.92
CA ASP A 162 7.68 -7.70 -8.18
C ASP A 162 8.68 -8.35 -9.15
N ARG A 163 8.43 -9.60 -9.54
CA ARG A 163 9.30 -10.34 -10.46
C ARG A 163 8.51 -11.30 -11.32
N LEU A 164 8.82 -11.31 -12.61
CA LEU A 164 8.33 -12.30 -13.57
C LEU A 164 9.52 -13.05 -14.18
N LEU A 165 9.56 -14.36 -13.99
CA LEU A 165 10.46 -15.28 -14.65
C LEU A 165 9.85 -15.73 -15.97
N ILE A 166 10.65 -15.78 -17.03
CA ILE A 166 10.26 -16.25 -18.35
C ILE A 166 11.23 -17.33 -18.79
N ASP A 167 10.71 -18.54 -18.95
CA ASP A 167 11.47 -19.72 -19.29
C ASP A 167 10.74 -20.49 -20.40
N PRO A 168 11.24 -20.50 -21.64
CA PRO A 168 10.72 -21.37 -22.69
C PRO A 168 11.17 -22.82 -22.40
N ALA A 169 10.55 -23.39 -21.36
CA ALA A 169 10.79 -24.73 -20.87
C ALA A 169 10.55 -25.72 -22.02
N ASP A 170 11.53 -26.61 -22.25
CA ASP A 170 11.58 -27.64 -23.30
C ASP A 170 12.14 -27.23 -24.68
N THR A 171 12.64 -26.01 -24.87
CA THR A 171 13.46 -25.71 -26.06
C THR A 171 14.79 -26.48 -26.06
N ALA A 172 15.32 -26.80 -27.25
CA ALA A 172 16.64 -27.42 -27.38
C ALA A 172 17.80 -26.50 -26.91
N LEU A 173 17.53 -25.18 -26.78
CA LEU A 173 18.54 -24.17 -26.48
C LEU A 173 18.17 -23.16 -25.39
N GLY A 174 16.90 -22.87 -25.10
CA GLY A 174 16.45 -21.85 -24.13
C GLY A 174 16.14 -20.49 -24.76
N ALA A 175 16.33 -20.32 -26.07
CA ALA A 175 16.34 -18.99 -26.72
C ALA A 175 14.94 -18.44 -27.00
N PHE A 176 14.71 -17.18 -26.62
CA PHE A 176 13.52 -16.42 -26.97
C PHE A 176 13.82 -14.94 -27.22
N CYS A 177 12.92 -14.28 -27.94
CA CYS A 177 12.87 -12.83 -28.03
C CYS A 177 11.45 -12.35 -27.73
N MET A 178 11.34 -11.24 -27.01
CA MET A 178 10.11 -10.57 -26.68
C MET A 178 10.07 -9.15 -27.23
N ASP A 179 8.88 -8.66 -27.48
CA ASP A 179 8.62 -7.28 -27.87
C ASP A 179 7.33 -6.80 -27.19
N ASP A 180 7.11 -5.48 -27.18
CA ASP A 180 5.83 -4.88 -26.83
C ASP A 180 5.40 -5.30 -25.40
N LEU A 181 6.36 -5.23 -24.47
CA LEU A 181 6.14 -5.50 -23.05
C LEU A 181 5.12 -4.50 -22.49
N ARG A 182 4.06 -5.04 -21.90
CA ARG A 182 2.97 -4.34 -21.24
C ARG A 182 2.88 -4.75 -19.79
N PHE A 183 2.62 -3.81 -18.89
CA PHE A 183 2.31 -4.13 -17.51
C PHE A 183 1.44 -3.06 -16.86
N ASP A 184 0.53 -3.52 -16.00
CA ASP A 184 -0.32 -2.67 -15.16
C ASP A 184 0.27 -2.69 -13.75
N GLU A 185 0.69 -1.53 -13.27
CA GLU A 185 1.11 -1.35 -11.88
C GLU A 185 -0.01 -1.81 -10.93
N ALA A 186 0.38 -2.45 -9.84
CA ALA A 186 -0.57 -2.82 -8.82
C ALA A 186 -1.17 -1.53 -8.25
N ALA A 187 -2.50 -1.42 -8.30
CA ALA A 187 -3.19 -0.41 -7.51
C ALA A 187 -2.92 -0.69 -6.03
N VAL A 188 -1.90 -0.04 -5.47
CA VAL A 188 -1.66 -0.06 -4.02
C VAL A 188 -2.91 0.56 -3.41
N THR A 189 -3.74 -0.28 -2.77
CA THR A 189 -4.94 0.21 -2.13
C THR A 189 -4.47 0.91 -0.86
N ASN A 190 -4.26 2.23 -0.97
CA ASN A 190 -3.78 3.04 0.12
C ASN A 190 -4.61 2.82 1.39
N VAL A 191 -3.97 2.35 2.44
CA VAL A 191 -4.59 2.10 3.74
C VAL A 191 -4.51 3.39 4.55
N ALA A 192 -5.65 3.85 5.07
CA ALA A 192 -5.65 5.05 5.90
C ALA A 192 -4.78 4.90 7.17
N PRO A 193 -4.18 5.99 7.67
CA PRO A 193 -3.38 5.93 8.89
C PRO A 193 -4.17 5.41 10.11
N ASP A 194 -3.46 4.79 11.05
CA ASP A 194 -3.98 4.39 12.36
C ASP A 194 -3.74 5.49 13.41
N CYS A 195 -4.82 6.14 13.84
CA CYS A 195 -4.81 7.19 14.86
C CYS A 195 -4.89 6.67 16.32
N THR A 196 -4.98 5.36 16.56
CA THR A 196 -5.29 4.80 17.90
C THR A 196 -4.23 5.06 18.97
N LYS A 197 -3.00 5.40 18.56
CA LYS A 197 -1.86 5.66 19.46
C LYS A 197 -1.42 7.13 19.47
N VAL A 198 -2.18 8.02 18.84
CA VAL A 198 -1.81 9.44 18.80
C VAL A 198 -1.89 10.04 20.20
N VAL A 199 -0.87 10.83 20.54
CA VAL A 199 -0.73 11.54 21.82
C VAL A 199 -0.36 13.01 21.60
N PRO A 200 -0.79 13.92 22.50
CA PRO A 200 -0.33 15.29 22.50
C PRO A 200 1.09 15.39 23.06
N SER A 201 1.85 16.41 22.66
CA SER A 201 3.18 16.70 23.20
C SER A 201 3.18 17.01 24.71
N ALA A 202 2.04 17.46 25.23
CA ALA A 202 1.78 17.59 26.66
C ALA A 202 0.32 17.20 26.96
N GLY A 203 0.13 16.19 27.81
CA GLY A 203 -1.19 15.82 28.32
C GLY A 203 -1.69 16.70 29.46
N GLU A 204 -0.79 17.44 30.13
CA GLU A 204 -1.13 18.36 31.22
C GLU A 204 -0.27 19.63 31.19
N LEU A 205 -0.88 20.76 31.55
CA LEU A 205 -0.24 22.07 31.70
C LEU A 205 -0.16 22.43 33.18
N SER A 206 1.01 22.24 33.79
CA SER A 206 1.23 22.36 35.24
C SER A 206 1.32 23.80 35.78
N SER A 207 1.39 24.80 34.89
CA SER A 207 1.56 26.20 35.27
C SER A 207 0.46 27.07 34.71
N THR A 208 -0.46 27.51 35.57
CA THR A 208 -1.44 28.54 35.22
C THR A 208 -0.75 29.89 35.07
N ASN A 209 -0.42 30.25 33.83
CA ASN A 209 0.30 31.48 33.51
C ASN A 209 -0.42 32.35 32.48
N HIS A 210 -1.65 31.97 32.10
CA HIS A 210 -2.50 32.66 31.12
C HIS A 210 -1.90 32.76 29.71
N LYS A 211 -0.83 32.01 29.43
CA LYS A 211 -0.17 31.99 28.11
C LYS A 211 -0.68 30.82 27.29
N MET A 212 -0.71 31.03 25.98
CA MET A 212 -0.92 29.97 25.00
C MET A 212 0.25 28.98 25.00
N GLN A 213 -0.05 27.69 25.09
CA GLN A 213 0.88 26.58 24.99
C GLN A 213 0.64 25.83 23.68
N SER A 214 1.70 25.61 22.92
CA SER A 214 1.64 24.85 21.68
C SER A 214 1.61 23.35 21.97
N ILE A 215 0.62 22.66 21.40
CA ILE A 215 0.40 21.22 21.51
C ILE A 215 0.52 20.63 20.11
N SER A 216 1.58 19.86 19.87
CA SER A 216 1.77 19.09 18.65
C SER A 216 1.29 17.65 18.88
N LEU A 217 0.86 16.98 17.81
CA LEU A 217 0.40 15.60 17.86
C LEU A 217 1.46 14.66 17.25
N SER A 218 1.56 13.45 17.77
CA SER A 218 2.39 12.39 17.18
C SER A 218 1.86 11.00 17.55
N GLY A 219 2.33 9.96 16.87
CA GLY A 219 2.02 8.57 17.22
C GLY A 219 1.04 7.86 16.28
N ALA A 220 0.50 8.53 15.25
CA ALA A 220 -0.16 7.83 14.15
C ALA A 220 0.85 6.98 13.38
N THR A 221 0.39 5.86 12.82
CA THR A 221 1.21 4.94 12.02
C THR A 221 0.51 4.59 10.74
N ASP A 222 1.28 4.37 9.69
CA ASP A 222 0.80 3.94 8.39
C ASP A 222 1.45 2.59 8.04
N VAL A 223 0.66 1.62 7.55
CA VAL A 223 1.17 0.28 7.23
C VAL A 223 1.88 0.24 5.87
N ASP A 224 1.53 1.16 4.98
CA ASP A 224 2.15 1.35 3.67
C ASP A 224 3.47 2.15 3.81
N GLY A 225 3.70 2.76 4.97
CA GLY A 225 4.93 3.49 5.30
C GLY A 225 4.92 4.94 4.85
N ASP A 226 3.74 5.46 4.49
CA ASP A 226 3.56 6.83 4.04
C ASP A 226 3.82 7.85 5.16
N SER A 227 4.18 9.07 4.76
CA SER A 227 4.39 10.19 5.68
C SER A 227 3.06 10.74 6.16
N ILE A 228 2.94 10.99 7.46
CA ILE A 228 1.67 11.45 8.08
C ILE A 228 1.73 12.92 8.45
N SER A 229 0.75 13.70 7.98
CA SER A 229 0.48 15.08 8.39
C SER A 229 -0.73 15.16 9.31
N TYR A 230 -0.82 16.22 10.14
CA TYR A 230 -1.95 16.44 11.06
C TYR A 230 -2.61 17.78 10.76
N THR A 231 -3.93 17.86 10.96
CA THR A 231 -4.72 19.09 10.96
C THR A 231 -5.61 19.12 12.20
N ILE A 232 -5.60 20.24 12.93
CA ILE A 232 -6.49 20.47 14.07
C ILE A 232 -7.86 20.88 13.54
N ASP A 233 -8.89 20.11 13.87
CA ASP A 233 -10.24 20.31 13.37
C ASP A 233 -11.08 21.19 14.31
N SER A 234 -10.92 21.02 15.63
CA SER A 234 -11.65 21.78 16.63
C SER A 234 -10.96 21.73 17.99
N ILE A 235 -11.16 22.75 18.82
CA ILE A 235 -10.70 22.78 20.21
C ILE A 235 -11.89 23.14 21.09
N PHE A 236 -12.30 22.20 21.94
CA PHE A 236 -13.37 22.41 22.91
C PHE A 236 -12.82 22.29 24.33
N GLN A 237 -13.51 22.90 25.29
CA GLN A 237 -13.20 22.81 26.71
C GLN A 237 -14.46 22.62 27.55
N ASP A 238 -14.28 22.13 28.78
CA ASP A 238 -15.36 21.78 29.70
C ASP A 238 -15.70 22.87 30.72
N GLU A 239 -14.95 23.97 30.73
CA GLU A 239 -15.26 25.18 31.49
C GLU A 239 -15.65 26.33 30.55
N GLU A 240 -16.47 27.27 31.03
CA GLU A 240 -16.85 28.46 30.26
C GLU A 240 -15.61 29.23 29.76
N VAL A 241 -15.67 29.69 28.51
CA VAL A 241 -14.67 30.60 27.92
C VAL A 241 -14.77 31.96 28.62
N GLY A 242 -13.61 32.57 28.90
CA GLY A 242 -13.52 33.89 29.49
C GLY A 242 -13.83 35.01 28.48
N GLY A 243 -13.21 36.18 28.69
CA GLY A 243 -13.34 37.31 27.76
C GLY A 243 -12.41 37.25 26.55
N ASP A 244 -11.43 36.34 26.54
CA ASP A 244 -10.52 36.08 25.43
C ASP A 244 -10.64 34.58 25.05
N PRO A 245 -10.39 34.21 23.78
CA PRO A 245 -10.35 32.81 23.38
C PRO A 245 -9.28 32.00 24.13
N ASP A 246 -9.59 30.74 24.35
CA ASP A 246 -8.75 29.77 25.05
C ASP A 246 -8.03 28.79 24.11
N GLY A 247 -8.36 28.84 22.82
CA GLY A 247 -7.85 27.97 21.77
C GLY A 247 -7.56 28.73 20.47
N GLU A 248 -6.47 28.36 19.80
CA GLU A 248 -6.09 28.79 18.46
C GLU A 248 -5.49 27.62 17.67
N GLY A 249 -5.33 27.78 16.35
CA GLY A 249 -4.62 26.81 15.51
C GLY A 249 -5.52 25.78 14.80
N VAL A 250 -6.84 25.97 14.82
CA VAL A 250 -7.73 25.19 13.95
C VAL A 250 -7.34 25.41 12.48
N GLY A 251 -7.22 24.33 11.73
CA GLY A 251 -6.74 24.32 10.35
C GLY A 251 -5.21 24.25 10.19
N THR A 252 -4.45 24.17 11.28
CA THR A 252 -2.97 23.98 11.25
C THR A 252 -2.59 22.63 11.84
N ASP A 253 -1.30 22.32 11.90
CA ASP A 253 -0.74 21.11 12.54
C ASP A 253 -0.49 21.26 14.05
N ILE A 254 -0.70 22.47 14.61
CA ILE A 254 -0.40 22.79 16.01
C ILE A 254 -1.62 23.47 16.65
N ALA A 255 -2.19 22.81 17.65
CA ALA A 255 -3.16 23.44 18.54
C ALA A 255 -2.44 24.34 19.54
N ARG A 256 -3.04 25.48 19.89
CA ARG A 256 -2.55 26.34 20.96
C ARG A 256 -3.66 26.51 21.98
N VAL A 257 -3.43 26.06 23.22
CA VAL A 257 -4.43 26.15 24.30
C VAL A 257 -3.89 26.98 25.44
N ARG A 258 -4.76 27.72 26.12
CA ARG A 258 -4.35 28.61 27.20
C ARG A 258 -4.09 27.82 28.48
N ALA A 259 -2.94 28.03 29.10
CA ALA A 259 -2.63 27.47 30.40
C ALA A 259 -3.37 28.24 31.51
N GLU A 260 -4.68 28.03 31.56
CA GLU A 260 -5.58 28.60 32.55
C GLU A 260 -6.80 27.70 32.81
N ARG A 261 -7.55 28.06 33.84
CA ARG A 261 -8.70 27.34 34.36
C ARG A 261 -9.49 28.23 35.32
N SER A 262 -10.72 27.84 35.63
CA SER A 262 -11.53 28.43 36.68
C SER A 262 -10.92 28.23 38.06
N SER A 263 -11.14 29.19 38.96
CA SER A 263 -10.79 29.07 40.38
C SER A 263 -11.82 28.28 41.20
N LYS A 264 -12.92 27.85 40.56
CA LYS A 264 -14.05 27.16 41.20
C LYS A 264 -14.24 25.71 40.72
N GLY A 265 -13.54 25.32 39.65
CA GLY A 265 -13.61 23.99 39.05
C GLY A 265 -12.56 23.02 39.59
N ASP A 266 -12.57 21.79 39.09
CA ASP A 266 -11.60 20.71 39.34
C ASP A 266 -10.38 20.76 38.40
N GLY A 267 -10.40 21.67 37.43
CA GLY A 267 -9.36 21.85 36.43
C GLY A 267 -10.00 21.84 35.05
N ARG A 268 -9.34 22.48 34.08
CA ARG A 268 -9.86 22.56 32.72
C ARG A 268 -9.36 21.38 31.89
N VAL A 269 -10.20 20.81 31.04
CA VAL A 269 -9.79 19.85 30.01
C VAL A 269 -10.12 20.41 28.63
N TYR A 270 -9.08 20.57 27.82
CA TYR A 270 -9.22 20.78 26.39
C TYR A 270 -9.38 19.44 25.69
N VAL A 271 -10.34 19.32 24.78
CA VAL A 271 -10.49 18.24 23.82
C VAL A 271 -10.14 18.79 22.44
N ILE A 272 -9.04 18.30 21.89
CA ILE A 272 -8.50 18.73 20.60
C ILE A 272 -8.81 17.63 19.60
N SER A 273 -9.75 17.89 18.68
CA SER A 273 -10.05 17.00 17.56
C SER A 273 -9.09 17.28 16.42
N TYR A 274 -8.67 16.23 15.72
CA TYR A 274 -7.72 16.32 14.63
C TYR A 274 -7.99 15.26 13.56
N THR A 275 -7.46 15.52 12.38
CA THR A 275 -7.38 14.60 11.27
C THR A 275 -5.92 14.38 10.90
N ALA A 276 -5.50 13.12 10.80
CA ALA A 276 -4.22 12.71 10.24
C ALA A 276 -4.42 12.22 8.80
N SER A 277 -3.48 12.54 7.90
CA SER A 277 -3.51 12.27 6.45
C SER A 277 -2.18 11.69 6.00
N ASP A 278 -2.23 10.69 5.13
CA ASP A 278 -1.06 10.12 4.41
C ASP A 278 -0.72 10.89 3.12
N ASP A 279 -1.56 11.85 2.73
CA ASP A 279 -1.49 12.59 1.45
C ASP A 279 -1.56 11.71 0.18
N LYS A 280 -1.95 10.44 0.35
CA LYS A 280 -2.26 9.43 -0.67
C LYS A 280 -3.76 9.12 -0.74
N GLY A 281 -4.55 9.74 0.14
CA GLY A 281 -6.01 9.72 0.12
C GLY A 281 -6.64 9.07 1.35
N GLY A 282 -5.83 8.44 2.21
CA GLY A 282 -6.25 7.86 3.46
C GLY A 282 -6.17 8.86 4.61
N LYS A 283 -7.15 8.78 5.50
CA LYS A 283 -7.32 9.70 6.62
C LYS A 283 -7.88 8.97 7.84
N CYS A 284 -7.45 9.38 9.01
CA CYS A 284 -8.11 9.06 10.27
C CYS A 284 -8.38 10.31 11.08
N SER A 285 -9.50 10.34 11.80
CA SER A 285 -9.86 11.45 12.69
C SER A 285 -10.12 10.92 14.08
N SER A 286 -9.65 11.66 15.09
CA SER A 286 -9.83 11.33 16.50
C SER A 286 -9.63 12.58 17.35
N SER A 287 -9.53 12.43 18.66
CA SER A 287 -9.29 13.53 19.59
C SER A 287 -8.30 13.16 20.68
N VAL A 288 -7.55 14.14 21.18
CA VAL A 288 -6.71 14.03 22.38
C VAL A 288 -7.21 15.00 23.46
N SER A 289 -6.86 14.72 24.72
CA SER A 289 -7.19 15.61 25.84
C SER A 289 -5.94 16.23 26.45
N VAL A 290 -6.05 17.51 26.83
CA VAL A 290 -5.00 18.27 27.54
C VAL A 290 -5.61 18.90 28.79
N GLY A 291 -5.11 18.54 29.96
CA GLY A 291 -5.60 19.03 31.25
C GLY A 291 -4.84 20.25 31.77
N VAL A 292 -5.52 21.11 32.50
CA VAL A 292 -4.95 22.18 33.35
C VAL A 292 -5.45 21.93 34.77
N PRO A 293 -4.73 21.12 35.58
CA PRO A 293 -5.22 20.67 36.88
C PRO A 293 -5.36 21.80 37.91
N HIS A 294 -6.33 21.65 38.84
CA HIS A 294 -6.53 22.62 39.90
C HIS A 294 -5.39 22.63 40.92
N ASP A 295 -5.07 21.47 41.47
CA ASP A 295 -4.18 21.37 42.62
C ASP A 295 -2.75 21.00 42.21
N LYS A 296 -1.78 21.78 42.67
CA LYS A 296 -0.35 21.42 42.57
C LYS A 296 -0.01 20.14 43.35
N SER A 297 -0.93 19.64 44.18
CA SER A 297 -0.82 18.39 44.93
C SER A 297 -1.34 17.14 44.19
N GLY A 298 -1.77 17.26 42.92
CA GLY A 298 -1.88 16.10 42.01
C GLY A 298 -3.28 15.55 41.73
N GLY A 299 -4.34 16.33 41.94
CA GLY A 299 -5.66 15.96 41.39
C GLY A 299 -5.71 16.24 39.88
N PRO A 300 -6.10 15.27 39.03
CA PRO A 300 -6.20 15.50 37.59
C PRO A 300 -7.37 16.46 37.29
N ALA A 301 -7.26 17.23 36.21
CA ALA A 301 -8.42 17.90 35.64
C ALA A 301 -9.43 16.82 35.18
N VAL A 302 -10.72 17.04 35.44
CA VAL A 302 -11.77 16.06 35.13
C VAL A 302 -12.63 16.63 34.01
N ASN A 303 -12.69 15.93 32.88
CA ASN A 303 -13.52 16.34 31.76
C ASN A 303 -15.00 16.18 32.13
N ASN A 304 -15.66 17.29 32.46
CA ASN A 304 -17.09 17.34 32.81
C ASN A 304 -18.01 17.51 31.58
N GLY A 305 -17.44 17.46 30.37
CA GLY A 305 -18.12 17.63 29.09
C GLY A 305 -17.59 18.85 28.36
N ALA A 306 -16.71 18.62 27.38
CA ALA A 306 -16.09 19.67 26.57
C ALA A 306 -17.06 20.28 25.54
N ILE A 307 -17.95 21.17 26.01
CA ILE A 307 -19.05 21.76 25.22
C ILE A 307 -18.82 23.22 24.84
N PHE A 308 -17.78 23.86 25.38
CA PHE A 308 -17.46 25.25 25.07
C PHE A 308 -16.40 25.28 23.97
N ASP A 309 -16.69 25.96 22.86
CA ASP A 309 -15.72 26.18 21.79
C ASP A 309 -14.63 27.11 22.29
N SER A 310 -13.39 26.62 22.40
CA SER A 310 -12.27 27.41 22.90
C SER A 310 -11.82 28.50 21.91
N THR A 311 -12.28 28.47 20.66
CA THR A 311 -11.88 29.40 19.60
C THR A 311 -12.85 30.55 19.36
N GLY A 312 -14.03 30.48 19.98
CA GLY A 312 -15.07 31.51 19.88
C GLY A 312 -14.96 32.60 20.94
N ASP A 313 -15.51 33.78 20.61
CA ASP A 313 -15.80 34.88 21.55
C ASP A 313 -17.17 34.69 22.24
#